data_AF-A0A1W6Q2X4-F1
#
_entry.id   AF-A0A1W6Q2X4-F1
#
_cell.length_a   1.000
_cell.length_b   1.000
_cell.length_c   1.000
_cell.angle_alpha   90.00
_cell.angle_beta   90.00
_cell.angle_gamma   90.00
#
_symmetry.space_group_name_H-M   'P 1'
#
loop_
_entity.id
_entity.type
_entity.pdbx_description
1 polymer ?
#
loop_
_entity_poly.entity_id
_entity_poly.type
_entity_poly.pdbx_seq_one_letter_code
_entity_poly.pdbx_strand_id
1 'polypeptide(L)' 'MNISLPDNLKHFVDQQVAGRGYGTSSEYVRELIRRDRDRQQLRNLLLEGASSETTEPIDASYFDSLRERATKQSSK' A
#
# COMPACT_ATOMS: atom_id res chain seq x y z
N MET A 1 -13.02 14.82 14.03
CA MET A 1 -13.78 15.03 12.77
C MET A 1 -15.07 14.24 12.89
N ASN A 2 -16.23 14.88 12.64
CA ASN A 2 -17.54 14.21 12.61
C ASN A 2 -17.90 13.89 11.16
N ILE A 3 -18.35 12.66 10.91
CA ILE A 3 -18.75 12.17 9.59
C ILE A 3 -20.15 11.59 9.73
N SER A 4 -21.10 12.09 8.96
CA SER A 4 -22.45 11.51 8.86
C SER A 4 -22.43 10.37 7.86
N LEU A 5 -22.81 9.18 8.31
CA LEU A 5 -22.94 8.00 7.47
C LEU A 5 -24.42 7.67 7.26
N PRO A 6 -24.86 7.33 6.04
CA PRO A 6 -26.17 6.72 5.83
C PRO A 6 -26.29 5.39 6.58
N ASP A 7 -27.51 4.98 6.90
CA ASP A 7 -27.78 3.84 7.78
C ASP A 7 -27.14 2.53 7.30
N ASN A 8 -27.10 2.30 5.98
CA ASN A 8 -26.45 1.13 5.40
C ASN A 8 -24.94 1.08 5.69
N LEU A 9 -24.24 2.23 5.58
CA LEU A 9 -22.82 2.34 5.88
C LEU A 9 -22.57 2.25 7.38
N LYS A 10 -23.46 2.80 8.21
CA LYS A 10 -23.39 2.63 9.66
C LYS A 10 -23.46 1.15 10.05
N HIS A 11 -24.47 0.41 9.55
CA HIS A 11 -24.60 -1.02 9.81
C HIS A 11 -23.38 -1.80 9.35
N PHE A 12 -22.85 -1.49 8.17
CA PHE A 12 -21.62 -2.12 7.69
C PHE A 12 -20.45 -1.87 8.63
N VAL A 13 -20.21 -0.62 9.04
CA VAL A 13 -19.12 -0.27 9.98
C VAL A 13 -19.31 -0.99 11.32
N ASP A 14 -20.53 -1.02 11.85
CA ASP A 14 -20.83 -1.67 13.13
C ASP A 14 -20.52 -3.19 13.09
N GLN A 15 -20.80 -3.86 11.96
CA GLN A 15 -20.39 -5.25 11.74
C GLN A 15 -18.87 -5.43 11.68
N GLN A 16 -18.14 -4.50 11.08
CA GLN A 16 -16.67 -4.56 11.02
C GLN A 16 -16.06 -4.36 12.40
N VAL A 17 -16.62 -3.43 13.20
CA VAL A 17 -16.20 -3.19 14.58
C VAL A 17 -16.39 -4.45 15.42
N ALA A 18 -17.58 -5.06 15.37
CA ALA A 18 -17.88 -6.28 16.12
C ALA A 18 -17.04 -7.50 15.67
N GLY A 19 -16.82 -7.67 14.37
CA GLY A 19 -16.18 -8.87 13.82
C GLY A 19 -14.66 -8.85 13.71
N ARG A 20 -14.04 -7.66 13.71
CA ARG A 20 -12.58 -7.51 13.46
C ARG A 20 -11.82 -6.87 14.62
N GLY A 21 -12.47 -6.71 15.77
CA GLY A 21 -11.82 -6.25 17.01
C GLY A 21 -11.48 -4.77 17.05
N TYR A 22 -12.11 -3.93 16.22
CA TYR A 22 -11.99 -2.48 16.37
C TYR A 22 -12.79 -2.04 17.60
N GLY A 23 -12.27 -1.08 18.37
CA GLY A 23 -12.95 -0.56 19.56
C GLY A 23 -14.03 0.48 19.23
N THR A 24 -13.94 1.15 18.08
CA THR A 24 -14.92 2.17 17.65
C THR A 24 -15.07 2.26 16.13
N SER A 25 -16.19 2.79 15.65
CA SER A 25 -16.40 3.14 14.24
C SER A 25 -15.31 4.10 13.71
N SER A 26 -14.89 5.07 14.54
CA SER A 26 -13.82 6.02 14.21
C SER A 26 -12.45 5.36 14.03
N GLU A 27 -12.21 4.23 14.69
CA GLU A 27 -10.99 3.43 14.49
C GLU A 27 -11.01 2.71 13.15
N TYR A 28 -12.14 2.06 12.82
CA TYR A 28 -12.30 1.41 11.52
C TYR A 28 -12.15 2.41 10.37
N VAL A 29 -12.74 3.60 10.47
CA VAL A 29 -12.62 4.65 9.44
C VAL A 29 -11.17 5.15 9.30
N ARG A 30 -10.43 5.34 10.41
CA ARG A 30 -9.01 5.70 10.34
C ARG A 30 -8.19 4.65 9.61
N GLU A 31 -8.47 3.38 9.85
CA GLU A 31 -7.81 2.28 9.17
C GLU A 31 -8.14 2.25 7.66
N LEU A 32 -9.40 2.48 7.29
CA LEU A 32 -9.77 2.62 5.88
C LEU A 32 -9.02 3.77 5.18
N ILE A 33 -8.86 4.90 5.85
CA ILE A 33 -8.10 6.05 5.30
C ILE A 33 -6.63 5.67 5.08
N ARG A 34 -6.00 4.95 6.02
CA ARG A 34 -4.61 4.48 5.84
C ARG A 34 -4.49 3.55 4.65
N ARG A 35 -5.38 2.57 4.54
CA ARG A 35 -5.41 1.63 3.40
C ARG A 35 -5.61 2.35 2.07
N ASP A 36 -6.47 3.35 2.03
CA ASP A 36 -6.68 4.15 0.83
C ASP A 36 -5.42 4.94 0.46
N ARG A 37 -4.77 5.58 1.44
CA ARG A 37 -3.49 6.26 1.24
C ARG A 37 -2.41 5.31 0.69
N ASP A 38 -2.30 4.12 1.25
CA ASP A 38 -1.32 3.12 0.82
C ASP A 38 -1.62 2.62 -0.61
N ARG A 39 -2.91 2.44 -0.95
CA ARG A 39 -3.34 2.12 -2.33
C ARG A 39 -3.01 3.24 -3.30
N GLN A 40 -3.23 4.50 -2.93
CA GLN A 40 -2.88 5.65 -3.76
C GLN A 40 -1.36 5.74 -3.95
N GLN A 41 -0.57 5.52 -2.90
CA GLN A 41 0.89 5.48 -2.99
C GLN A 41 1.38 4.39 -3.94
N LEU A 42 0.85 3.15 -3.81
CA LEU A 42 1.19 2.06 -4.72
C LEU A 42 0.81 2.39 -6.17
N ARG A 43 -0.39 2.95 -6.39
CA ARG A 43 -0.84 3.37 -7.72
C ARG A 43 0.13 4.37 -8.34
N ASN A 44 0.59 5.35 -7.57
CA ASN A 44 1.52 6.36 -8.07
C ASN A 44 2.86 5.73 -8.48
N LEU A 45 3.41 4.82 -7.68
CA LEU A 45 4.64 4.08 -8.01
C LEU A 45 4.49 3.24 -9.28
N LEU A 46 3.34 2.59 -9.48
CA LEU A 46 3.07 1.83 -10.70
C LEU A 46 2.97 2.73 -11.93
N LEU A 47 2.36 3.91 -11.81
CA LEU A 47 2.29 4.87 -12.89
C LEU A 47 3.67 5.46 -13.21
N GLU A 48 4.47 5.77 -12.20
CA GLU A 48 5.86 6.20 -12.37
C GLU A 48 6.67 5.15 -13.12
N GLY A 49 6.61 3.89 -12.69
CA GLY A 49 7.26 2.77 -13.37
C GLY A 49 6.75 2.57 -14.80
N ALA A 50 5.45 2.67 -15.05
CA ALA A 50 4.88 2.57 -16.39
C ALA A 50 5.27 3.73 -17.32
N SER A 51 5.56 4.91 -16.75
CA SER A 51 6.03 6.09 -17.48
C SER A 51 7.55 6.13 -17.68
N SER A 52 8.29 5.22 -17.03
CA SER A 52 9.75 5.15 -17.16
C SER A 52 10.17 4.65 -18.55
N GLU A 53 11.38 5.01 -18.95
CA GLU A 53 11.93 4.56 -20.22
C GLU A 53 12.02 3.03 -20.27
N THR A 54 11.61 2.46 -21.40
CA THR A 54 11.73 1.02 -21.62
C THR A 54 13.20 0.63 -21.71
N THR A 55 13.61 -0.32 -20.89
CA THR A 55 14.96 -0.90 -20.95
C THR A 55 14.99 -2.15 -21.81
N GLU A 56 16.20 -2.63 -22.10
CA GLU A 56 16.38 -3.96 -22.67
C GLU A 56 15.86 -5.06 -21.72
N PRO A 57 15.51 -6.24 -22.26
CA PRO A 57 15.13 -7.38 -21.45
C PRO A 57 16.19 -7.71 -20.40
N ILE A 58 15.76 -7.77 -19.15
CA ILE A 58 16.64 -8.10 -18.02
C ILE A 58 16.88 -9.62 -18.01
N ASP A 59 18.14 -10.02 -17.94
CA ASP A 59 18.56 -11.43 -17.90
C ASP A 59 19.14 -11.83 -16.53
N ALA A 60 19.60 -13.08 -16.42
CA ALA A 60 20.21 -13.58 -15.19
C ALA A 60 21.51 -12.83 -14.83
N SER A 61 22.31 -12.46 -15.84
CA SER A 61 23.60 -11.79 -15.65
C SER A 61 23.44 -10.40 -15.02
N TYR A 62 22.37 -9.70 -15.40
CA TYR A 62 21.97 -8.44 -14.77
C TYR A 62 21.76 -8.63 -13.26
N PHE A 63 20.98 -9.63 -12.84
CA PHE A 63 20.70 -9.85 -11.42
C PHE A 63 21.93 -10.30 -10.63
N ASP A 64 22.84 -11.06 -11.24
CA ASP A 64 24.10 -11.45 -10.61
C ASP A 64 25.00 -10.24 -10.36
N SER A 65 25.15 -9.36 -11.36
CA SER A 65 25.89 -8.10 -11.22
C SER A 65 25.25 -7.16 -10.19
N LEU A 66 23.92 -7.13 -10.11
CA LEU A 66 23.18 -6.31 -9.16
C LEU A 66 23.41 -6.79 -7.72
N ARG A 67 23.39 -8.10 -7.48
CA ARG A 67 23.67 -8.70 -6.17
C ARG A 67 25.11 -8.44 -5.73
N GLU A 68 26.09 -8.61 -6.61
CA GLU A 68 27.49 -8.31 -6.29
C GLU A 68 27.69 -6.85 -5.87
N ARG A 69 27.00 -5.91 -6.53
CA ARG A 69 27.06 -4.49 -6.17
C ARG A 69 26.46 -4.22 -4.79
N ALA A 70 25.31 -4.82 -4.49
CA ALA A 70 24.64 -4.64 -3.21
C ALA A 70 25.48 -5.17 -2.03
N THR A 71 26.10 -6.35 -2.19
CA THR A 71 26.96 -6.94 -1.14
C THR A 71 28.25 -6.15 -0.92
N LYS A 72 28.85 -5.61 -2.00
CA LYS A 72 30.00 -4.69 -1.92
C LYS A 72 29.67 -3.38 -1.19
N GLN A 73 28.46 -2.84 -1.35
CA GLN A 73 28.02 -1.63 -0.64
C GLN A 73 27.72 -1.87 0.85
N SER A 74 27.19 -3.05 1.21
CA SER A 74 26.90 -3.39 2.61
C SER A 74 28.16 -3.70 3.44
N SER A 75 29.30 -3.93 2.79
CA SER A 75 30.58 -4.24 3.45
C SER A 75 31.45 -3.00 3.72
N LYS A 76 30.87 -1.81 3.57
CA LYS A 76 31.51 -0.50 3.79
C LYS A 76 30.77 0.26 4.89
#